data_AF-A0A1Y6K540-F1
#
_entry.id   AF-A0A1Y6K540-F1
#
_cell.length_a   1.000
_cell.length_b   1.000
_cell.length_c   1.000
_cell.angle_alpha   90.00
_cell.angle_beta   90.00
_cell.angle_gamma   90.00
#
_symmetry.space_group_name_H-M   'P 1'
#
loop_
_entity.id
_entity.type
_entity.pdbx_description
1 polymer ?
#
loop_
_entity_poly.entity_id
_entity_poly.type
_entity_poly.pdbx_seq_one_letter_code
_entity_poly.pdbx_strand_id
1 'polypeptide(L)'
;MLSIKLPWRRLNPANLSRVLLLELDPLNARYLKQIAARTGVSCRQAAQNLLKDALVDRQVSEAHLSHWRALTPRQQQVAALTCLNFTNRQIAARLSISPQTVKAHLRNLLQRFELHSKAELRQALEDWDFSEWI
;
A
#
# COMPACT_ATOMS: atom_id res chain seq x y z
N MET A 1 -2.38 -5.17 29.84
CA MET A 1 -3.05 -6.42 29.39
C MET A 1 -4.38 -6.04 28.77
N LEU A 2 -4.46 -5.94 27.45
CA LEU A 2 -5.69 -5.57 26.73
C LEU A 2 -6.62 -6.78 26.68
N SER A 3 -7.70 -6.76 27.46
CA SER A 3 -8.65 -7.87 27.54
C SER A 3 -9.82 -7.62 26.59
N ILE A 4 -9.82 -8.31 25.46
CA ILE A 4 -10.94 -8.31 24.50
C ILE A 4 -12.05 -9.18 25.11
N LYS A 5 -13.13 -8.58 25.59
CA LYS A 5 -14.34 -9.31 25.99
C LYS A 5 -15.21 -9.53 24.75
N LEU A 6 -15.24 -10.74 24.22
CA LEU A 6 -16.11 -11.13 23.10
C LEU A 6 -17.46 -11.65 23.63
N PRO A 7 -18.59 -10.96 23.43
CA PRO A 7 -19.90 -11.52 23.75
C PRO A 7 -20.39 -12.37 22.57
N TRP A 8 -19.90 -13.60 22.45
CA TRP A 8 -20.42 -14.57 21.47
C TRP A 8 -21.81 -15.08 21.87
N ARG A 9 -22.86 -14.27 21.72
CA ARG A 9 -24.25 -14.77 21.77
C ARG A 9 -24.74 -15.08 20.36
N ARG A 10 -24.54 -16.34 19.97
CA ARG A 10 -25.13 -17.06 18.80
C ARG A 10 -25.14 -16.28 17.49
N LEU A 11 -24.01 -16.31 16.77
CA LEU A 11 -24.01 -16.06 15.34
C LEU A 11 -24.79 -17.19 14.65
N ASN A 12 -25.87 -16.83 13.96
CA ASN A 12 -26.61 -17.74 13.09
C ASN A 12 -25.67 -18.24 11.97
N PRO A 13 -25.46 -19.56 11.78
CA PRO A 13 -24.55 -20.09 10.76
C PRO A 13 -25.00 -19.79 9.31
N ALA A 14 -26.26 -19.42 9.11
CA ALA A 14 -26.77 -18.95 7.81
C ALA A 14 -26.54 -17.45 7.56
N ASN A 15 -26.02 -16.71 8.55
CA ASN A 15 -25.74 -15.28 8.41
C ASN A 15 -24.25 -15.08 8.11
N LEU A 16 -23.91 -14.89 6.83
CA LEU A 16 -22.56 -14.57 6.38
C LEU A 16 -22.05 -13.21 6.90
N SER A 17 -22.93 -12.39 7.49
CA SER A 17 -22.56 -11.10 8.10
C SER A 17 -21.92 -11.32 9.47
N ARG A 18 -20.60 -11.48 9.52
CA ARG A 18 -19.85 -11.31 10.78
C ARG A 18 -19.90 -9.83 11.16
N VAL A 19 -20.67 -9.50 12.20
CA VAL A 19 -20.72 -8.13 12.74
C VAL A 19 -19.46 -7.89 13.57
N LEU A 20 -18.61 -6.99 13.08
CA LEU A 20 -17.47 -6.45 13.83
C LEU A 20 -17.97 -5.24 14.66
N LEU A 21 -17.82 -5.29 15.97
CA LEU A 21 -18.02 -4.12 16.84
C LEU A 21 -16.67 -3.45 17.07
N LEU A 22 -16.54 -2.22 16.57
CA LEU A 22 -15.38 -1.36 16.78
C LEU A 22 -15.76 -0.25 17.75
N GLU A 23 -15.07 -0.16 18.87
CA GLU A 23 -15.15 1.00 19.75
C GLU A 23 -14.20 2.08 19.22
N LEU A 24 -14.76 3.26 18.96
CA LEU A 24 -13.99 4.44 18.57
C LEU A 24 -13.87 5.35 19.78
N ASP A 25 -12.68 5.94 19.97
CA ASP A 25 -12.53 7.04 20.92
C ASP A 25 -13.39 8.25 20.50
N PRO A 26 -13.66 9.19 21.42
CA PRO A 26 -14.52 10.33 21.15
C PRO A 26 -14.09 11.21 19.97
N LEU A 27 -12.78 11.30 19.69
CA LEU A 27 -12.25 12.11 18.60
C LEU A 27 -12.53 11.44 17.25
N ASN A 28 -12.23 10.15 17.13
CA ASN A 28 -12.52 9.36 15.93
C ASN A 28 -14.03 9.23 15.67
N ALA A 29 -14.85 9.09 16.72
CA ALA A 29 -16.30 9.09 16.60
C ALA A 29 -16.85 10.43 16.07
N ARG A 30 -16.29 11.56 16.53
CA ARG A 30 -16.64 12.89 16.01
C ARG A 30 -16.21 13.05 14.56
N TYR A 31 -15.00 12.61 14.22
CA TYR A 31 -14.48 12.65 12.86
C TYR A 31 -15.35 11.85 11.88
N LEU A 32 -15.74 10.63 12.26
CA LEU A 32 -16.65 9.79 11.47
C LEU A 32 -18.00 10.48 11.23
N LYS A 33 -18.59 11.11 12.26
CA LYS A 33 -19.83 11.89 12.13
C LYS A 33 -19.67 13.05 11.14
N GLN A 34 -18.53 13.73 11.16
CA GLN A 34 -18.25 14.84 10.23
C GLN A 34 -18.11 14.35 8.79
N ILE A 35 -17.43 13.22 8.56
CA ILE A 35 -17.34 12.61 7.22
C ILE A 35 -18.74 12.27 6.72
N ALA A 36 -19.51 11.54 7.53
CA ALA A 36 -20.88 11.16 7.20
C ALA A 36 -21.75 12.37 6.81
N ALA A 37 -21.67 13.47 7.58
CA ALA A 37 -22.39 14.70 7.29
C ALA A 37 -21.94 15.38 5.98
N ARG A 38 -20.63 15.41 5.70
CA ARG A 38 -20.07 16.02 4.48
C ARG A 38 -20.42 15.24 3.21
N THR A 39 -20.45 13.92 3.29
CA THR A 39 -20.72 13.04 2.14
C THR A 39 -22.20 12.69 2.00
N GLY A 40 -23.06 13.11 2.92
CA GLY A 40 -24.51 12.81 2.91
C GLY A 40 -24.84 11.33 3.13
N VAL A 41 -23.96 10.56 3.78
CA VAL A 41 -24.18 9.13 4.07
C VAL A 41 -24.37 8.87 5.56
N SER A 42 -24.88 7.70 5.93
CA SER A 42 -24.97 7.31 7.34
C SER A 42 -23.58 7.10 7.98
N CYS A 43 -23.47 7.26 9.31
CA CYS A 43 -22.22 6.96 10.03
C CYS A 43 -21.73 5.52 9.80
N ARG A 44 -22.67 4.57 9.69
CA ARG A 44 -22.35 3.17 9.36
C ARG A 44 -21.71 3.06 7.98
N GLN A 45 -22.30 3.70 6.97
CA GLN A 45 -21.78 3.65 5.60
C GLN A 45 -20.41 4.34 5.51
N ALA A 46 -20.26 5.50 6.15
CA ALA A 46 -18.97 6.19 6.21
C ALA A 46 -17.89 5.29 6.84
N ALA A 47 -18.22 4.59 7.94
CA ALA A 47 -17.29 3.68 8.60
C ALA A 47 -16.94 2.47 7.72
N GLN A 48 -17.93 1.92 7.00
CA GLN A 48 -17.71 0.82 6.06
C GLN A 48 -16.80 1.23 4.90
N ASN A 49 -17.00 2.43 4.34
CA ASN A 49 -16.15 2.95 3.27
C ASN A 49 -14.72 3.15 3.78
N LEU A 50 -14.54 3.86 4.89
CA LEU A 50 -13.21 4.07 5.48
C LEU A 50 -12.50 2.75 5.81
N LEU A 51 -13.22 1.77 6.35
CA LEU A 51 -12.65 0.46 6.63
C LEU A 51 -12.27 -0.27 5.33
N LYS A 52 -13.13 -0.22 4.32
CA LYS A 52 -12.85 -0.82 3.00
C LYS A 52 -11.59 -0.19 2.41
N ASP A 53 -11.52 1.14 2.38
CA ASP A 53 -10.38 1.87 1.83
C ASP A 53 -9.10 1.55 2.61
N ALA A 54 -9.14 1.59 3.95
CA ALA A 54 -7.98 1.24 4.78
C ALA A 54 -7.52 -0.22 4.63
N LEU A 55 -8.45 -1.16 4.42
CA LEU A 55 -8.12 -2.56 4.15
C LEU A 55 -7.46 -2.71 2.76
N VAL A 56 -7.97 -2.00 1.75
CA VAL A 56 -7.37 -1.98 0.41
C VAL A 56 -5.97 -1.37 0.46
N ASP A 57 -5.80 -0.22 1.10
CA ASP A 57 -4.50 0.46 1.26
C ASP A 57 -3.49 -0.45 1.96
N ARG A 58 -3.93 -1.16 3.00
CA ARG A 58 -3.08 -2.12 3.71
C ARG A 58 -2.69 -3.30 2.83
N GLN A 59 -3.63 -3.88 2.08
CA GLN A 59 -3.36 -5.00 1.17
C GLN A 59 -2.36 -4.58 0.08
N VAL A 60 -2.54 -3.40 -0.51
CA VAL A 60 -1.64 -2.84 -1.52
C VAL A 60 -0.23 -2.63 -0.92
N SER A 61 -0.14 -2.05 0.28
CA SER A 61 1.12 -1.84 0.97
C SER A 61 1.86 -3.16 1.28
N GLU A 62 1.13 -4.18 1.74
CA GLU A 62 1.67 -5.51 2.00
C GLU A 62 2.14 -6.19 0.71
N ALA A 63 1.40 -6.03 -0.40
CA ALA A 63 1.81 -6.52 -1.71
C ALA A 63 3.09 -5.83 -2.21
N HIS A 64 3.16 -4.49 -2.14
CA HIS A 64 4.37 -3.75 -2.52
C HIS A 64 5.60 -4.19 -1.72
N LEU A 65 5.45 -4.37 -0.41
CA LEU A 65 6.52 -4.88 0.45
C LEU A 65 6.96 -6.30 0.06
N SER A 66 6.01 -7.17 -0.24
CA SER A 66 6.28 -8.53 -0.72
C SER A 66 7.06 -8.51 -2.04
N HIS A 67 6.58 -7.75 -3.03
CA HIS A 67 7.24 -7.60 -4.33
C HIS A 67 8.66 -7.03 -4.17
N TRP A 68 8.85 -6.02 -3.31
CA TRP A 68 10.15 -5.43 -3.00
C TRP A 68 11.14 -6.43 -2.40
N ARG A 69 10.70 -7.23 -1.40
CA ARG A 69 11.54 -8.26 -0.76
C ARG A 69 11.94 -9.36 -1.72
N ALA A 70 11.13 -9.61 -2.73
CA ALA A 70 11.41 -10.62 -3.73
C ALA A 70 12.35 -10.14 -4.85
N LEU A 71 12.64 -8.83 -4.95
CA LEU A 71 13.63 -8.28 -5.88
C LEU A 71 15.05 -8.71 -5.50
N THR A 72 15.90 -8.92 -6.50
CA THR A 72 17.34 -9.07 -6.25
C THR A 72 17.94 -7.75 -5.76
N PRO A 73 19.09 -7.75 -5.06
CA PRO A 73 19.73 -6.52 -4.62
C PRO A 73 19.97 -5.52 -5.75
N ARG A 74 20.35 -6.01 -6.94
CA ARG A 74 20.54 -5.15 -8.11
C ARG A 74 19.22 -4.57 -8.64
N GLN A 75 18.12 -5.32 -8.58
CA GLN A 75 16.80 -4.80 -8.93
C GLN A 75 16.32 -3.75 -7.93
N GLN A 76 16.57 -3.94 -6.63
CA GLN A 76 16.24 -2.94 -5.60
C GLN A 76 16.99 -1.62 -5.85
N GLN A 77 18.29 -1.68 -6.16
CA GLN A 77 19.08 -0.50 -6.55
C GLN A 77 18.48 0.24 -7.74
N VAL A 78 18.12 -0.50 -8.81
CA VAL A 78 17.49 0.11 -10.00
C VAL A 78 16.12 0.69 -9.68
N ALA A 79 15.32 0.02 -8.86
CA ALA A 79 14.00 0.49 -8.44
C ALA A 79 14.09 1.77 -7.59
N ALA A 80 14.95 1.79 -6.57
CA ALA A 80 15.18 2.95 -5.72
C ALA A 80 15.65 4.18 -6.51
N LEU A 81 16.68 4.02 -7.36
CA LEU A 81 17.16 5.12 -8.19
C LEU A 81 16.11 5.58 -9.22
N THR A 82 15.24 4.68 -9.68
CA THR A 82 14.10 5.08 -10.53
C THR A 82 13.09 5.91 -9.75
N CYS A 83 12.82 5.55 -8.48
CA CYS A 83 11.93 6.29 -7.59
C CYS A 83 12.47 7.68 -7.25
N LEU A 84 13.80 7.81 -7.15
CA LEU A 84 14.52 9.07 -7.00
C LEU A 84 14.65 9.88 -8.30
N ASN A 85 13.88 9.56 -9.34
CA ASN A 85 13.87 10.25 -10.64
C ASN A 85 15.16 10.19 -11.47
N PHE A 86 16.08 9.25 -11.21
CA PHE A 86 17.23 9.07 -12.09
C PHE A 86 16.83 8.49 -13.46
N THR A 87 17.48 9.01 -14.51
CA THR A 87 17.37 8.46 -15.86
C THR A 87 18.14 7.15 -15.98
N ASN A 88 17.79 6.30 -16.95
CA ASN A 88 18.47 5.02 -17.15
C ASN A 88 19.98 5.18 -17.40
N ARG A 89 20.41 6.32 -17.98
CA ARG A 89 21.84 6.64 -18.17
C ARG A 89 22.52 6.99 -16.84
N GLN A 90 21.88 7.77 -15.98
CA GLN A 90 22.41 8.10 -14.65
C GLN A 90 22.47 6.86 -13.74
N ILE A 91 21.46 5.99 -13.80
CA ILE A 91 21.44 4.71 -13.08
C ILE A 91 22.58 3.81 -13.58
N ALA A 92 22.72 3.68 -14.90
CA ALA A 92 23.78 2.90 -15.52
C ALA A 92 25.18 3.35 -15.06
N ALA A 93 25.42 4.66 -15.05
CA ALA A 93 26.68 5.24 -14.57
C ALA A 93 26.94 4.92 -13.10
N ARG A 94 25.93 5.09 -12.22
CA ARG A 94 26.03 4.82 -10.77
C ARG A 94 26.30 3.35 -10.44
N LEU A 95 25.68 2.44 -11.20
CA LEU A 95 25.77 1.00 -10.94
C LEU A 95 26.88 0.32 -11.77
N SER A 96 27.63 1.07 -12.57
CA SER A 96 28.66 0.57 -13.49
C SER A 96 28.15 -0.55 -14.41
N ILE A 97 26.97 -0.36 -15.00
CA ILE A 97 26.33 -1.28 -15.95
C ILE A 97 25.89 -0.54 -17.21
N SER A 98 25.49 -1.27 -18.26
CA SER A 98 24.97 -0.62 -19.48
C SER A 98 23.55 -0.08 -19.27
N PRO A 99 23.14 0.99 -19.97
CA PRO A 99 21.73 1.44 -19.99
C PRO A 99 20.75 0.36 -20.47
N GLN A 100 21.21 -0.59 -21.28
CA GLN A 100 20.42 -1.74 -21.72
C GLN A 100 20.19 -2.73 -20.57
N THR A 101 21.20 -2.96 -19.72
CA THR A 101 21.08 -3.77 -18.51
C THR A 101 20.09 -3.13 -17.52
N VAL A 102 20.11 -1.80 -17.37
CA VAL A 102 19.09 -1.07 -16.58
C VAL A 102 17.68 -1.31 -17.14
N LYS A 103 17.50 -1.23 -18.47
CA LYS A 103 16.21 -1.54 -19.12
C LYS A 103 15.77 -2.99 -18.85
N ALA A 104 16.68 -3.95 -18.87
CA ALA A 104 16.38 -5.35 -18.58
C ALA A 104 15.94 -5.55 -17.11
N HIS A 105 16.64 -4.93 -16.16
CA HIS A 105 16.22 -4.92 -14.75
C HIS A 105 14.84 -4.29 -14.59
N LEU A 106 14.61 -3.12 -15.19
CA LEU A 106 13.32 -2.43 -15.20
C LEU A 106 12.20 -3.30 -15.76
N ARG A 107 12.42 -4.00 -16.88
CA ARG A 107 11.40 -4.89 -17.44
C ARG A 107 11.00 -5.98 -16.44
N ASN A 108 11.99 -6.63 -15.83
CA ASN A 108 11.74 -7.74 -14.90
C ASN A 108 11.11 -7.25 -13.58
N LEU A 109 11.47 -6.05 -13.10
CA LEU A 109 10.87 -5.51 -11.88
C LEU A 109 9.46 -4.97 -12.15
N LEU A 110 9.21 -4.29 -13.28
CA LEU A 110 7.87 -3.84 -13.65
C LEU A 110 6.91 -5.02 -13.82
N GLN A 111 7.35 -6.11 -14.47
CA GLN A 111 6.56 -7.33 -14.57
C GLN A 111 6.20 -7.91 -13.20
N ARG A 112 7.11 -7.84 -12.23
CA ARG A 112 6.87 -8.34 -10.86
C ARG A 112 5.90 -7.49 -10.06
N PHE A 113 5.87 -6.19 -10.31
CA PHE A 113 4.91 -5.28 -9.69
C PHE A 113 3.59 -5.18 -10.49
N GLU A 114 3.47 -5.92 -11.59
CA GLU A 114 2.34 -5.86 -12.53
C GLU A 114 2.13 -4.45 -13.11
N LEU A 115 3.23 -3.72 -13.36
CA LEU A 115 3.24 -2.35 -13.87
C LEU A 115 3.74 -2.29 -15.31
N HIS A 116 3.34 -1.23 -16.01
CA HIS A 116 3.68 -0.98 -17.41
C HIS A 116 4.69 0.14 -17.61
N SER A 117 4.92 0.98 -16.59
CA SER A 117 5.79 2.14 -16.74
C SER A 117 6.59 2.50 -15.48
N LYS A 118 7.70 3.24 -15.68
CA LYS A 118 8.46 3.84 -14.56
C LYS A 118 7.65 4.90 -13.81
N ALA A 119 6.63 5.47 -14.45
CA ALA A 119 5.75 6.43 -13.79
C ALA A 119 4.85 5.71 -12.80
N GLU A 120 4.24 4.59 -13.20
CA GLU A 120 3.48 3.73 -12.30
C GLU A 120 4.33 3.19 -11.16
N LEU A 121 5.59 2.80 -11.41
CA LEU A 121 6.48 2.36 -10.31
C LEU A 121 6.71 3.46 -9.27
N ARG A 122 6.93 4.70 -9.73
CA ARG A 122 7.11 5.86 -8.86
C ARG A 122 5.85 6.13 -8.04
N GLN A 123 4.69 6.01 -8.66
CA GLN A 123 3.40 6.20 -7.99
C GLN A 123 3.14 5.08 -6.97
N ALA A 124 3.39 3.82 -7.33
CA ALA A 124 3.17 2.67 -6.46
C ALA A 124 4.05 2.72 -5.19
N LEU A 125 5.21 3.38 -5.26
CA LEU A 125 6.18 3.50 -4.17
C LEU A 125 6.35 4.96 -3.71
N GLU A 126 5.34 5.81 -3.91
CA GLU A 126 5.46 7.25 -3.62
C GLU A 126 5.66 7.58 -2.15
N ASP A 127 5.06 6.78 -1.26
CA ASP A 127 5.17 6.95 0.20
C ASP A 127 6.47 6.36 0.79
N TRP A 128 7.33 5.78 -0.04
CA TRP A 128 8.56 5.13 0.41
C TRP A 128 9.74 6.11 0.40
N ASP A 129 10.50 6.11 1.49
CA ASP A 129 11.75 6.88 1.57
C ASP A 129 12.91 6.09 0.93
N PHE A 130 13.45 6.64 -0.16
CA PHE A 130 14.62 6.11 -0.86
C PHE A 130 15.89 6.95 -0.66
N SER A 131 15.87 7.95 0.22
CA SER A 131 17.00 8.88 0.42
C SER A 131 18.33 8.20 0.79
N GLU A 132 18.29 7.02 1.40
CA GLU A 132 19.49 6.22 1.75
C GLU A 132 20.14 5.50 0.54
N TRP A 133 19.57 5.60 -0.67
CA TRP A 133 20.05 4.90 -1.87
C TRP A 133 20.87 5.76 -2.84
N ILE A 134 21.17 7.01 -2.47
CA ILE A 134 21.95 7.98 -3.27
C ILE A 134 23.39 8.12 -2.81
#